data_AF-A0A7Y8WX18-F1
#
_entry.id   AF-A0A7Y8WX18-F1
#
_cell.length_a   1.000
_cell.length_b   1.000
_cell.length_c   1.000
_cell.angle_alpha   90.00
_cell.angle_beta   90.00
_cell.angle_gamma   90.00
#
_symmetry.space_group_name_H-M   'P 1'
#
loop_
_entity.id
_entity.type
_entity.pdbx_description
1 polymer ?
#
loop_
_entity_poly.entity_id
_entity_poly.type
_entity_poly.pdbx_seq_one_letter_code
_entity_poly.pdbx_strand_id
1 'polypeptide(L)'
;MRTRGDPPCGSSELTVCGDATERGGSWESRGVRGLTLRRMNPSDTSRYVRLRVDLVLEVPDADALTGAALDHIADDEFMPDDERSHAESAVRDDESEALAYLVDPTDLVVDIPGVDLVQASWSSEPVEYDPESLEYELDEEDGGFDRETDNA
;
A
#
# COMPACT_ATOMS: atom_id res chain seq x y z
N MET A 1 28.43 -54.55 -10.27
CA MET A 1 27.42 -55.34 -11.00
C MET A 1 26.24 -54.40 -11.29
N ARG A 2 26.10 -53.94 -12.53
CA ARG A 2 24.96 -53.12 -12.99
C ARG A 2 23.90 -54.06 -13.55
N THR A 3 22.61 -53.80 -13.29
CA THR A 3 21.52 -54.07 -14.25
C THR A 3 20.42 -53.03 -14.06
N ARG A 4 20.29 -52.15 -15.07
CA ARG A 4 19.10 -51.35 -15.40
C ARG A 4 18.01 -52.27 -15.97
N GLY A 5 16.77 -51.81 -15.94
CA GLY A 5 15.85 -52.06 -17.05
C GLY A 5 14.38 -52.09 -16.68
N ASP A 6 13.74 -50.92 -16.60
CA ASP A 6 12.32 -50.78 -16.94
C ASP A 6 12.11 -51.04 -18.45
N PRO A 7 10.93 -51.54 -18.83
CA PRO A 7 10.17 -50.77 -19.81
C PRO A 7 8.65 -50.72 -19.50
N PRO A 8 8.01 -49.55 -19.64
CA PRO A 8 6.56 -49.47 -19.79
C PRO A 8 6.13 -49.67 -21.26
N CYS A 9 5.11 -50.50 -21.48
CA CYS A 9 4.21 -50.40 -22.64
C CYS A 9 3.58 -49.01 -22.65
N GLY A 10 3.25 -48.34 -23.75
CA GLY A 10 3.19 -48.65 -25.16
C GLY A 10 2.38 -47.50 -25.80
N SER A 11 2.75 -47.13 -27.02
CA SER A 11 2.37 -45.92 -27.74
C SER A 11 0.88 -45.69 -27.92
N SER A 12 0.49 -44.41 -27.87
CA SER A 12 -0.54 -43.83 -28.75
C SER A 12 -0.15 -42.37 -29.00
N GLU A 13 0.38 -42.12 -30.20
CA GLU A 13 0.39 -40.79 -30.80
C GLU A 13 -1.05 -40.31 -30.96
N LEU A 14 -1.33 -39.04 -30.65
CA LEU A 14 -2.20 -38.16 -31.42
C LEU A 14 -1.98 -36.71 -30.94
N THR A 15 -1.25 -35.97 -31.76
CA THR A 15 -1.45 -34.57 -32.15
C THR A 15 -1.61 -33.46 -31.09
N VAL A 16 -0.63 -32.56 -31.14
CA VAL A 16 -0.60 -31.16 -30.71
C VAL A 16 -1.74 -30.31 -31.27
N CYS A 17 -2.37 -29.50 -30.40
CA CYS A 17 -2.63 -28.05 -30.55
C CYS A 17 -3.81 -27.59 -29.67
N GLY A 18 -3.60 -26.53 -28.88
CA GLY A 18 -4.65 -25.52 -28.64
C GLY A 18 -4.99 -25.16 -27.19
N ASP A 19 -4.39 -24.06 -26.73
CA ASP A 19 -4.98 -23.04 -25.84
C ASP A 19 -5.39 -23.42 -24.41
N ALA A 20 -4.48 -23.17 -23.47
CA ALA A 20 -4.79 -23.03 -22.06
C ALA A 20 -5.31 -21.60 -21.81
N THR A 21 -6.62 -21.40 -21.94
CA THR A 21 -7.26 -20.22 -21.39
C THR A 21 -7.14 -20.25 -19.86
N GLU A 22 -6.51 -19.20 -19.35
CA GLU A 22 -6.42 -18.80 -17.96
C GLU A 22 -7.81 -18.81 -17.31
N ARG A 23 -8.05 -19.69 -16.33
CA ARG A 23 -9.21 -19.56 -15.43
C ARG A 23 -8.83 -18.61 -14.29
N GLY A 24 -8.82 -17.33 -14.58
CA GLY A 24 -8.96 -16.29 -13.56
C GLY A 24 -10.35 -16.42 -12.92
N GLY A 25 -10.39 -16.64 -11.61
CA GLY A 25 -11.62 -16.58 -10.84
C GLY A 25 -12.12 -15.14 -10.80
N SER A 26 -12.99 -14.79 -11.75
CA SER A 26 -13.73 -13.53 -11.75
C SER A 26 -14.76 -13.55 -10.62
N TRP A 27 -14.46 -12.89 -9.50
CA TRP A 27 -15.47 -12.59 -8.49
C TRP A 27 -16.24 -11.33 -8.92
N GLU A 28 -17.25 -11.52 -9.76
CA GLU A 28 -18.25 -10.48 -9.99
C GLU A 28 -19.39 -10.64 -8.98
N SER A 29 -19.34 -9.82 -7.93
CA SER A 29 -20.47 -9.64 -7.01
C SER A 29 -21.66 -9.03 -7.74
N ARG A 30 -22.82 -9.69 -7.61
CA ARG A 30 -24.10 -9.25 -8.16
C ARG A 30 -24.51 -7.87 -7.61
N GLY A 31 -24.55 -6.89 -8.51
CA GLY A 31 -25.43 -5.71 -8.55
C GLY A 31 -25.92 -5.09 -7.24
N VAL A 32 -25.26 -4.00 -6.82
CA VAL A 32 -25.94 -2.87 -6.18
C VAL A 32 -26.36 -1.90 -7.28
N ARG A 33 -27.65 -1.61 -7.32
CA ARG A 33 -28.28 -0.68 -8.26
C ARG A 33 -27.74 0.74 -8.02
N GLY A 34 -27.32 1.39 -9.10
CA GLY A 34 -27.45 2.85 -9.25
C GLY A 34 -26.60 3.72 -8.34
N LEU A 35 -25.27 3.56 -8.37
CA LEU A 35 -24.41 4.73 -8.17
C LEU A 35 -24.20 5.35 -9.55
N THR A 36 -25.12 6.23 -9.94
CA THR A 36 -24.72 7.29 -10.88
C THR A 36 -23.46 7.90 -10.29
N LEU A 37 -22.31 7.78 -10.95
CA LEU A 37 -21.13 8.57 -10.62
C LEU A 37 -21.62 10.01 -10.60
N ARG A 38 -21.81 10.55 -9.40
CA ARG A 38 -22.23 11.94 -9.20
C ARG A 38 -21.19 12.73 -9.98
N ARG A 39 -21.62 13.40 -11.04
CA ARG A 39 -20.74 14.30 -11.78
C ARG A 39 -20.27 15.34 -10.77
N MET A 40 -19.05 15.17 -10.28
CA MET A 40 -18.43 16.08 -9.34
C MET A 40 -18.39 17.43 -10.06
N ASN A 41 -19.13 18.43 -9.57
CA ASN A 41 -18.96 19.77 -10.09
C ASN A 41 -17.58 20.27 -9.65
N PRO A 42 -16.93 21.18 -10.39
CA PRO A 42 -15.65 21.77 -9.96
C PRO A 42 -15.76 22.46 -8.58
N SER A 43 -16.96 22.91 -8.21
CA SER A 43 -17.26 23.42 -6.87
C SER A 43 -17.22 22.33 -5.78
N ASP A 44 -17.53 21.07 -6.11
CA ASP A 44 -17.37 19.93 -5.19
C ASP A 44 -15.89 19.58 -4.99
N THR A 45 -14.99 19.86 -5.95
CA THR A 45 -13.54 19.61 -5.79
C THR A 45 -12.82 20.72 -5.02
N SER A 46 -13.39 21.93 -4.99
CA SER A 46 -12.79 23.11 -4.34
C SER A 46 -12.63 23.00 -2.81
N ARG A 47 -13.24 22.00 -2.17
CA ARG A 47 -13.14 21.78 -0.71
C ARG A 47 -12.05 20.79 -0.30
N TYR A 48 -11.38 20.14 -1.25
CA TYR A 48 -10.31 19.19 -0.95
C TYR A 48 -8.96 19.89 -1.03
N VAL A 49 -8.15 19.71 0.00
CA VAL A 49 -6.78 20.21 0.10
C VAL A 49 -5.86 19.02 0.16
N ARG A 50 -4.84 18.97 -0.71
CA ARG A 50 -3.80 17.93 -0.66
C ARG A 50 -2.65 18.41 0.23
N LEU A 51 -2.47 17.77 1.38
CA LEU A 51 -1.29 17.95 2.21
C LEU A 51 -0.14 17.07 1.69
N ARG A 52 1.06 17.63 1.53
CA ARG A 52 2.31 16.91 1.31
C ARG A 52 3.14 17.02 2.57
N VAL A 53 3.69 15.91 3.04
CA VAL A 53 4.45 15.87 4.28
C VAL A 53 5.60 14.88 4.11
N ASP A 54 6.75 15.23 4.68
CA ASP A 54 7.93 14.37 4.81
C ASP A 54 8.22 14.26 6.32
N LEU A 55 8.33 13.04 6.83
CA LEU A 55 8.50 12.77 8.26
C LEU A 55 9.75 11.93 8.47
N VAL A 56 10.63 12.41 9.34
CA VAL A 56 11.74 11.64 9.89
C VAL A 56 11.52 11.50 11.40
N LEU A 57 11.54 10.26 11.88
CA LEU A 57 11.34 9.94 13.29
C LEU A 57 12.57 9.23 13.84
N GLU A 58 13.04 9.66 15.01
CA GLU A 58 14.05 8.93 15.77
C GLU A 58 13.41 7.74 16.48
N VAL A 59 13.96 6.54 16.29
CA VAL A 59 13.56 5.32 16.99
C VAL A 59 14.62 5.01 18.05
N PRO A 60 14.46 5.46 19.31
CA PRO A 60 15.46 5.25 20.36
C PRO A 60 15.48 3.81 20.90
N ASP A 61 14.39 3.06 20.71
CA ASP A 61 14.22 1.69 21.18
C ASP A 61 13.45 0.86 20.14
N ALA A 62 14.21 0.16 19.30
CA ALA A 62 13.67 -0.68 18.23
C ALA A 62 12.88 -1.87 18.78
N ASP A 63 13.35 -2.51 19.85
CA ASP A 63 12.68 -3.66 20.47
C ASP A 63 11.30 -3.26 21.03
N ALA A 64 11.20 -2.07 21.64
CA ALA A 64 9.92 -1.54 22.10
C ALA A 64 8.94 -1.25 20.95
N LEU A 65 9.45 -0.69 19.83
CA LEU A 65 8.64 -0.44 18.64
C LEU A 65 8.10 -1.75 18.02
N THR A 66 8.99 -2.72 17.79
CA THR A 66 8.60 -4.05 17.27
C THR A 66 7.63 -4.75 18.23
N GLY A 67 7.85 -4.66 19.54
CA GLY A 67 6.94 -5.21 20.54
C GLY A 67 5.53 -4.63 20.45
N ALA A 68 5.43 -3.30 20.35
CA ALA A 68 4.13 -2.63 20.20
C ALA A 68 3.42 -3.03 18.89
N ALA A 69 4.16 -3.16 17.79
CA ALA A 69 3.60 -3.63 16.52
C ALA A 69 3.05 -5.07 16.63
N LEU A 70 3.80 -5.96 17.27
CA LEU A 70 3.36 -7.35 17.51
C LEU A 70 2.12 -7.43 18.39
N ASP A 71 2.05 -6.61 19.44
CA ASP A 71 0.86 -6.52 20.29
C ASP A 71 -0.35 -6.04 19.48
N HIS A 72 -0.17 -5.02 18.63
CA HIS A 72 -1.23 -4.51 17.75
C HIS A 72 -1.72 -5.57 16.74
N ILE A 73 -0.80 -6.33 16.13
CA ILE A 73 -1.12 -7.44 15.22
C ILE A 73 -1.90 -8.55 15.95
N ALA A 74 -1.55 -8.84 17.20
CA ALA A 74 -2.21 -9.86 18.01
C ALA A 74 -3.63 -9.44 18.41
N ASP A 75 -3.86 -8.15 18.65
CA ASP A 75 -5.16 -7.59 19.03
C ASP A 75 -6.13 -7.41 17.83
N ASP A 76 -5.64 -7.43 16.58
CA ASP A 76 -6.50 -7.37 15.39
C ASP A 76 -7.26 -8.70 15.17
N GLU A 77 -8.50 -8.77 15.65
CA GLU A 77 -9.37 -9.95 15.51
C GLU A 77 -9.87 -10.21 14.08
N PHE A 78 -9.76 -9.22 13.18
CA PHE A 78 -10.26 -9.31 11.81
C PHE A 78 -9.19 -9.78 10.82
N MET A 79 -7.93 -9.81 11.24
CA MET A 79 -6.81 -10.27 10.42
C MET A 79 -6.78 -11.81 10.29
N PRO A 80 -6.77 -12.36 9.05
CA PRO A 80 -6.55 -13.78 8.79
C PRO A 80 -5.20 -14.29 9.31
N ASP A 81 -5.09 -15.57 9.67
CA ASP A 81 -3.86 -16.13 10.24
C ASP A 81 -2.64 -16.08 9.31
N ASP A 82 -2.84 -16.24 8.00
CA ASP A 82 -1.77 -16.15 7.01
C ASP A 82 -1.26 -14.72 6.85
N GLU A 83 -2.17 -13.75 6.81
CA GLU A 83 -1.84 -12.31 6.81
C GLU A 83 -1.14 -11.92 8.11
N ARG A 84 -1.64 -12.39 9.25
CA ARG A 84 -1.03 -12.18 10.57
C ARG A 84 0.40 -12.66 10.60
N SER A 85 0.66 -13.90 10.17
CA SER A 85 2.00 -14.47 10.14
C SER A 85 2.96 -13.68 9.25
N HIS A 86 2.44 -13.11 8.14
CA HIS A 86 3.24 -12.28 7.25
C HIS A 86 3.58 -10.92 7.88
N ALA A 87 2.58 -10.22 8.43
CA ALA A 87 2.78 -8.95 9.13
C ALA A 87 3.75 -9.11 10.30
N GLU A 88 3.56 -10.17 11.09
CA GLU A 88 4.43 -10.55 12.19
C GLU A 88 5.90 -10.80 11.79
N SER A 89 6.13 -11.32 10.58
CA SER A 89 7.49 -11.47 10.05
C SER A 89 8.06 -10.12 9.65
N ALA A 90 7.27 -9.32 8.92
CA ALA A 90 7.71 -8.01 8.41
C ALA A 90 8.15 -7.07 9.53
N VAL A 91 7.34 -6.92 10.60
CA VAL A 91 7.66 -6.02 11.72
C VAL A 91 8.86 -6.48 12.57
N ARG A 92 9.22 -7.78 12.50
CA ARG A 92 10.41 -8.32 13.14
C ARG A 92 11.67 -8.15 12.29
N ASP A 93 11.49 -8.06 10.98
CA ASP A 93 12.59 -7.95 10.03
C ASP A 93 13.04 -6.49 9.86
N ASP A 94 12.13 -5.50 9.98
CA ASP A 94 12.43 -4.09 9.71
C ASP A 94 11.64 -3.10 10.62
N GLU A 95 12.34 -2.11 11.18
CA GLU A 95 11.74 -1.08 12.06
C GLU A 95 10.78 -0.16 11.32
N SER A 96 11.02 0.08 10.03
CA SER A 96 10.11 0.85 9.18
C SER A 96 8.81 0.10 8.98
N GLU A 97 8.83 -1.23 8.82
CA GLU A 97 7.61 -2.04 8.74
C GLU A 97 6.85 -2.03 10.08
N ALA A 98 7.56 -2.09 11.21
CA ALA A 98 6.93 -1.94 12.52
C ALA A 98 6.25 -0.56 12.68
N LEU A 99 6.91 0.52 12.23
CA LEU A 99 6.33 1.85 12.22
C LEU A 99 5.14 1.96 11.25
N ALA A 100 5.27 1.37 10.04
CA ALA A 100 4.23 1.32 9.02
C ALA A 100 2.93 0.76 9.59
N TYR A 101 3.06 -0.30 10.38
CA TYR A 101 1.92 -1.01 10.96
C TYR A 101 1.21 -0.21 12.06
N LEU A 102 1.94 0.64 12.79
CA LEU A 102 1.43 1.35 13.96
C LEU A 102 0.80 2.72 13.67
N VAL A 103 1.16 3.37 12.56
CA VAL A 103 0.65 4.71 12.26
C VAL A 103 -0.65 4.62 11.47
N ASP A 104 -1.73 5.12 12.06
CA ASP A 104 -2.97 5.43 11.34
C ASP A 104 -2.94 6.90 10.87
N PRO A 105 -2.95 7.18 9.55
CA PRO A 105 -2.96 8.55 9.03
C PRO A 105 -4.23 9.33 9.44
N THR A 106 -5.30 8.66 9.82
CA THR A 106 -6.52 9.28 10.35
C THR A 106 -6.27 9.91 11.71
N ASP A 107 -5.60 9.19 12.63
CA ASP A 107 -5.25 9.69 13.96
C ASP A 107 -4.34 10.92 13.89
N LEU A 108 -3.55 11.07 12.82
CA LEU A 108 -2.69 12.24 12.62
C LEU A 108 -3.47 13.55 12.38
N VAL A 109 -4.70 13.47 11.87
CA VAL A 109 -5.51 14.65 11.50
C VAL A 109 -6.86 14.73 12.23
N VAL A 110 -7.21 13.71 13.03
CA VAL A 110 -8.54 13.57 13.66
C VAL A 110 -8.93 14.76 14.55
N ASP A 111 -7.95 15.39 15.20
CA ASP A 111 -8.20 16.52 16.11
C ASP A 111 -8.25 17.89 15.41
N ILE A 112 -8.05 17.95 14.09
CA ILE A 112 -8.06 19.22 13.35
C ILE A 112 -9.50 19.64 13.04
N PRO A 113 -9.98 20.80 13.55
CA PRO A 113 -11.37 21.20 13.38
C PRO A 113 -11.76 21.38 11.90
N GLY A 114 -12.80 20.67 11.46
CA GLY A 114 -13.35 20.78 10.11
C GLY A 114 -12.57 20.01 9.04
N VAL A 115 -11.68 19.09 9.45
CA VAL A 115 -10.93 18.19 8.56
C VAL A 115 -11.44 16.77 8.71
N ASP A 116 -11.75 16.14 7.58
CA ASP A 116 -12.02 14.71 7.46
C ASP A 116 -11.03 14.12 6.45
N LEU A 117 -10.31 13.06 6.84
CA LEU A 117 -9.39 12.40 5.93
C LEU A 117 -10.17 11.62 4.86
N VAL A 118 -9.92 11.95 3.59
CA VAL A 118 -10.59 11.29 2.44
C VAL A 118 -9.70 10.24 1.79
N GLN A 119 -8.40 10.49 1.75
CA GLN A 119 -7.41 9.62 1.15
C GLN A 119 -6.05 9.91 1.80
N ALA A 120 -5.32 8.86 2.11
CA ALA A 120 -3.90 8.91 2.46
C ALA A 120 -3.13 7.86 1.65
N SER A 121 -1.88 8.17 1.35
CA SER A 121 -0.91 7.24 0.77
C SER A 121 0.43 7.62 1.36
N TRP A 122 1.15 6.64 1.90
CA TRP A 122 2.40 6.84 2.59
C TRP A 122 3.22 5.55 2.56
N SER A 123 4.50 5.67 2.87
CA SER A 123 5.46 4.58 3.01
C SER A 123 6.48 4.99 4.06
N SER A 124 7.15 4.01 4.65
CA SER A 124 8.21 4.20 5.62
C SER A 124 9.48 3.50 5.13
N GLU A 125 10.62 4.12 5.39
CA GLU A 125 11.93 3.57 5.05
C GLU A 125 12.97 4.06 6.07
N PRO A 126 14.07 3.32 6.27
CA PRO A 126 15.14 3.78 7.12
C PRO A 126 15.89 4.91 6.40
N VAL A 127 16.19 5.99 7.11
CA VAL A 127 16.92 7.15 6.57
C VAL A 127 18.07 7.56 7.49
N GLU A 128 19.18 8.01 6.91
CA GLU A 128 20.25 8.67 7.66
C GLU A 128 19.86 10.13 7.90
N TYR A 129 19.61 10.51 9.15
CA TYR A 129 19.25 11.88 9.53
C TYR A 129 20.47 12.66 10.01
N ASP A 130 20.76 13.80 9.35
CA ASP A 130 21.77 14.77 9.80
C ASP A 130 21.09 16.10 10.17
N PRO A 131 21.03 16.49 11.46
CA PRO A 131 20.33 17.69 11.90
C PRO A 131 20.99 19.00 11.43
N GLU A 132 22.24 18.96 11.00
CA GLU A 132 22.98 20.12 10.49
C GLU A 132 22.82 20.30 8.97
N SER A 133 22.24 19.32 8.27
CA SER A 133 21.98 19.38 6.83
C SER A 133 20.75 20.24 6.55
N LEU A 134 20.97 21.38 5.90
CA LEU A 134 19.96 22.38 5.55
C LEU A 134 19.07 21.96 4.35
N GLU A 135 19.09 20.69 3.94
CA GLU A 135 18.61 20.21 2.63
C GLU A 135 17.18 19.60 2.68
N TYR A 136 16.36 19.97 3.66
CA TYR A 136 14.92 19.73 3.60
C TYR A 136 14.23 20.80 2.72
N GLU A 137 14.70 20.98 1.49
CA GLU A 137 13.96 21.76 0.48
C GLU A 137 12.77 20.90 0.03
N LEU A 138 11.62 21.07 0.69
CA LEU A 138 10.31 20.64 0.16
C LEU A 138 10.06 21.42 -1.13
N ASP A 139 10.61 20.88 -2.22
CA ASP A 139 10.60 21.32 -3.61
C ASP A 139 9.67 22.53 -3.88
N GLU A 140 10.29 23.69 -4.12
CA GLU A 140 9.64 24.93 -4.55
C GLU A 140 9.11 24.86 -6.01
N GLU A 141 8.72 23.68 -6.53
CA GLU A 141 8.02 23.56 -7.83
C GLU A 141 6.49 23.55 -7.66
N ASP A 142 5.91 24.66 -7.20
CA ASP A 142 4.56 25.07 -7.62
C ASP A 142 4.64 26.37 -8.43
N GLY A 143 5.52 26.35 -9.44
CA GLY A 143 5.67 27.40 -10.44
C GLY A 143 4.63 27.27 -11.55
N GLY A 144 3.37 27.58 -11.25
CA GLY A 144 2.39 28.17 -12.16
C GLY A 144 2.12 27.46 -13.49
N PHE A 145 0.97 26.80 -13.59
CA PHE A 145 0.32 26.54 -14.88
C PHE A 145 0.04 27.89 -15.58
N ASP A 146 0.84 28.26 -16.59
CA ASP A 146 0.49 29.31 -17.55
C ASP A 146 -0.73 28.85 -18.36
N ARG A 147 -1.91 29.10 -17.80
CA ARG A 147 -3.16 29.10 -18.55
C ARG A 147 -3.28 30.48 -19.20
N GLU A 148 -2.58 30.68 -20.32
CA GLU A 148 -2.89 31.79 -21.23
C GLU A 148 -4.27 31.53 -21.84
N THR A 149 -5.29 32.07 -21.19
CA THR A 149 -6.56 32.41 -21.82
C THR A 149 -6.83 33.88 -21.52
N ASP A 150 -6.54 34.77 -22.46
CA ASP A 150 -7.57 35.68 -22.94
C ASP A 150 -7.23 36.28 -24.32
N ASN A 151 -8.31 36.49 -25.08
CA ASN A 151 -8.34 37.07 -26.41
C ASN A 151 -8.33 38.61 -26.29
N ALA A 152 -7.63 39.29 -27.22
CA ALA A 152 -8.00 40.63 -27.69
C ALA A 152 -7.47 40.86 -29.12
#